data_AF-A0A938MDU9-F1
#
_entry.id   AF-A0A938MDU9-F1
#
_cell.length_a   1.000
_cell.length_b   1.000
_cell.length_c   1.000
_cell.angle_alpha   90.00
_cell.angle_beta   90.00
_cell.angle_gamma   90.00
#
_symmetry.space_group_name_H-M   'P 1'
#
loop_
_entity.id
_entity.type
_entity.pdbx_description
1 polymer ?
#
loop_
_entity_poly.entity_id
_entity_poly.type
_entity_poly.pdbx_seq_one_letter_code
_entity_poly.pdbx_strand_id
1 'polypeptide(L)'
;VMIHRPTLVIIQAGNDDLNSQYRRVTFDFAVYRPPVEEMVKKLRAANVKVILCSIIPRGADGPRGKLNPPNDGLRTWVDAARDIAAKRDAVFVDLFTEAVDWPMINNPKTHYDPEHHRRSWELFARQVHFDPAPGSSVEVDAKGAPPKCLGVTVSDLKTDGGLSFTLQNAAGVGPLILKVTGLSDGEHRLTVGEKVFAHKTAGELATGIDLSACLQTQVGAKEFKEELLRGHKAVAALADIQSFALPAWVKVSDFGQQKQAELQAALDSVKSHDEAVRQMVTPKPLAIRITPKAQ
;
A
#
# COMPACT_ATOMS: atom_id res chain seq x y z
N VAL A 1 21.55 -2.64 -7.90
CA VAL A 1 20.68 -1.44 -7.91
C VAL A 1 19.27 -1.91 -7.63
N MET A 2 18.64 -1.50 -6.51
CA MET A 2 17.22 -1.77 -6.30
C MET A 2 16.43 -0.85 -7.23
N ILE A 3 15.83 -1.42 -8.27
CA ILE A 3 15.15 -0.67 -9.34
C ILE A 3 14.00 0.19 -8.80
N HIS A 4 13.29 -0.31 -7.79
CA HIS A 4 12.07 0.31 -7.28
C HIS A 4 12.26 1.39 -6.21
N ARG A 5 13.50 1.64 -5.74
CA ARG A 5 13.78 2.56 -4.61
C ARG A 5 12.67 2.50 -3.52
N PRO A 6 12.41 1.31 -2.97
CA PRO A 6 11.22 1.09 -2.15
C PRO A 6 11.24 1.99 -0.93
N THR A 7 10.11 2.62 -0.61
CA THR A 7 9.92 3.34 0.66
C THR A 7 9.43 2.39 1.76
N LEU A 8 8.89 1.23 1.37
CA LEU A 8 8.39 0.16 2.22
C LEU A 8 8.77 -1.19 1.61
N VAL A 9 9.27 -2.11 2.44
CA VAL A 9 9.49 -3.52 2.07
C VAL A 9 8.77 -4.41 3.06
N ILE A 10 7.97 -5.33 2.56
CA ILE A 10 7.33 -6.41 3.35
C ILE A 10 8.13 -7.68 3.08
N ILE A 11 8.69 -8.27 4.13
CA ILE A 11 9.43 -9.53 4.04
C ILE A 11 8.52 -10.63 4.61
N GLN A 12 8.09 -11.53 3.73
CA GLN A 12 7.33 -12.72 4.10
C GLN A 12 8.05 -13.95 3.56
N ALA A 13 8.47 -14.85 4.45
CA ALA A 13 9.26 -16.03 4.12
C ALA A 13 8.83 -17.23 4.98
N GLY A 14 9.25 -18.45 4.59
CA GLY A 14 8.99 -19.69 5.32
C GLY A 14 8.15 -20.72 4.54
N ASN A 15 7.39 -20.33 3.52
CA ASN A 15 6.39 -21.20 2.89
C ASN A 15 7.01 -22.37 2.10
N ASP A 16 8.13 -22.14 1.43
CA ASP A 16 8.89 -23.19 0.74
C ASP A 16 9.87 -23.89 1.68
N ASP A 17 10.33 -23.19 2.71
CA ASP A 17 11.21 -23.73 3.75
C ASP A 17 10.50 -24.80 4.60
N LEU A 18 9.17 -24.68 4.75
CA LEU A 18 8.30 -25.76 5.23
C LEU A 18 8.49 -27.07 4.45
N ASN A 19 8.61 -27.00 3.12
CA ASN A 19 8.84 -28.19 2.31
C ASN A 19 10.21 -28.82 2.62
N SER A 20 11.20 -28.01 3.02
CA SER A 20 12.51 -28.49 3.46
C SER A 20 12.42 -29.22 4.80
N GLN A 21 11.58 -28.74 5.73
CA GLN A 21 11.35 -29.43 7.01
C GLN A 21 10.65 -30.80 6.83
N TYR A 22 9.73 -30.92 5.87
CA TYR A 22 9.17 -32.24 5.49
C TYR A 22 10.23 -33.20 4.96
N ARG A 23 11.20 -32.68 4.20
CA ARG A 23 12.27 -33.49 3.60
C ARG A 23 13.42 -33.76 4.57
N ARG A 24 13.58 -32.93 5.61
CA ARG A 24 14.67 -32.97 6.59
C ARG A 24 14.14 -32.57 7.96
N VAL A 25 13.90 -33.56 8.81
CA VAL A 25 13.38 -33.38 10.19
C VAL A 25 14.31 -32.48 11.03
N THR A 26 15.59 -32.36 10.68
CA THR A 26 16.59 -31.52 11.35
C THR A 26 16.74 -30.12 10.75
N PHE A 27 15.81 -29.67 9.90
CA PHE A 27 15.90 -28.35 9.29
C PHE A 27 15.72 -27.26 10.35
N ASP A 28 16.79 -26.51 10.61
CA ASP A 28 16.83 -25.46 11.63
C ASP A 28 16.52 -24.09 11.02
N PHE A 29 15.37 -23.52 11.38
CA PHE A 29 14.99 -22.17 10.93
C PHE A 29 15.84 -21.06 11.55
N ALA A 30 16.64 -21.33 12.60
CA ALA A 30 17.50 -20.32 13.20
C ALA A 30 18.58 -19.80 12.22
N VAL A 31 18.93 -20.58 11.19
CA VAL A 31 19.89 -20.16 10.14
C VAL A 31 19.42 -18.94 9.35
N TYR A 32 18.12 -18.64 9.32
CA TYR A 32 17.56 -17.48 8.63
C TYR A 32 17.72 -16.17 9.41
N ARG A 33 17.90 -16.25 10.73
CA ARG A 33 17.92 -15.06 11.59
C ARG A 33 19.05 -14.09 11.21
N PRO A 34 20.33 -14.51 11.09
CA PRO A 34 21.41 -13.58 10.73
C PRO A 34 21.22 -12.88 9.38
N PRO A 35 20.91 -13.57 8.25
CA PRO A 35 20.75 -12.89 6.97
C PRO A 35 19.52 -11.97 6.92
N VAL A 36 18.41 -12.34 7.58
CA VAL A 36 17.23 -11.48 7.66
C VAL A 36 17.53 -10.24 8.49
N GLU A 37 18.18 -10.39 9.64
CA GLU A 37 18.55 -9.25 10.48
C GLU A 37 19.48 -8.28 9.73
N GLU A 38 20.49 -8.79 9.03
CA GLU A 38 21.40 -7.96 8.23
C GLU A 38 20.68 -7.29 7.05
N MET A 39 19.72 -7.96 6.42
CA MET A 39 18.88 -7.37 5.38
C MET A 39 18.02 -6.22 5.94
N VAL A 40 17.33 -6.44 7.06
CA VAL A 40 16.52 -5.40 7.72
C VAL A 40 17.39 -4.21 8.09
N LYS A 41 18.57 -4.44 8.69
CA LYS A 41 19.53 -3.39 9.03
C LYS A 41 19.93 -2.56 7.80
N LYS A 42 20.26 -3.21 6.67
CA LYS A 42 20.59 -2.50 5.42
C LYS A 42 19.43 -1.67 4.88
N LEU A 43 18.20 -2.21 4.91
CA LEU A 43 17.00 -1.49 4.47
C LEU A 43 16.71 -0.27 5.35
N ARG A 44 16.77 -0.42 6.68
CA ARG A 44 16.57 0.70 7.61
C ARG A 44 17.66 1.77 7.48
N ALA A 45 18.92 1.37 7.30
CA ALA A 45 20.02 2.31 7.01
C ALA A 45 19.81 3.11 5.72
N ALA A 46 19.06 2.56 4.75
CA ALA A 46 18.65 3.25 3.53
C ALA A 46 17.31 4.02 3.67
N ASN A 47 16.84 4.26 4.90
CA ASN A 47 15.57 4.93 5.22
C ASN A 47 14.32 4.24 4.62
N VAL A 48 14.37 2.91 4.46
CA VAL A 48 13.23 2.11 3.99
C VAL A 48 12.43 1.62 5.19
N LYS A 49 11.10 1.76 5.18
CA LYS A 49 10.23 1.12 6.18
C LYS A 49 10.22 -0.38 5.96
N VAL A 50 10.29 -1.17 7.02
CA VAL A 50 10.33 -2.63 6.92
C VAL A 50 9.19 -3.23 7.74
N ILE A 51 8.49 -4.17 7.14
CA ILE A 51 7.50 -5.02 7.80
C ILE A 51 7.98 -6.47 7.68
N LEU A 52 8.25 -7.11 8.82
CA LEU A 52 8.44 -8.55 8.88
C LEU A 52 7.08 -9.19 9.07
N CYS A 53 6.64 -9.95 8.08
CA CYS A 53 5.33 -10.57 8.05
C CYS A 53 5.50 -12.09 8.12
N SER A 54 4.96 -12.70 9.16
CA SER A 54 4.90 -14.17 9.22
C SER A 54 3.97 -14.73 8.14
N ILE A 55 4.18 -16.00 7.80
CA ILE A 55 3.25 -16.72 6.92
C ILE A 55 2.08 -17.29 7.72
N ILE A 56 0.96 -17.54 7.05
CA ILE A 56 -0.12 -18.32 7.64
C ILE A 56 0.37 -19.79 7.74
N PRO A 57 0.21 -20.48 8.88
CA PRO A 57 0.62 -21.87 9.05
C PRO A 57 -0.08 -22.77 8.05
N ARG A 58 0.49 -23.94 7.73
CA ARG A 58 -0.27 -24.97 7.01
C ARG A 58 -1.29 -25.61 7.96
N GLY A 59 -2.42 -26.06 7.42
CA GLY A 59 -3.39 -26.82 8.21
C GLY A 59 -2.71 -28.04 8.83
N ALA A 60 -2.66 -28.08 10.15
CA ALA A 60 -2.47 -29.32 10.88
C ALA A 60 -3.87 -29.76 11.29
N ASP A 61 -4.33 -30.91 10.82
CA ASP A 61 -5.59 -31.50 11.29
C ASP A 61 -5.48 -31.81 12.81
N GLY A 62 -5.64 -30.80 13.67
CA GLY A 62 -5.36 -30.90 15.09
C GLY A 62 -5.66 -29.64 15.92
N PRO A 63 -5.87 -29.79 17.23
CA PRO A 63 -6.20 -28.66 18.11
C PRO A 63 -5.02 -27.70 18.32
N ARG A 64 -5.34 -26.42 18.53
CA ARG A 64 -4.47 -25.23 18.77
C ARG A 64 -3.17 -25.46 19.57
N GLY A 65 -3.15 -26.45 20.47
CA GLY A 65 -2.02 -26.79 21.34
C GLY A 65 -0.98 -27.76 20.75
N LYS A 66 -1.21 -28.33 19.56
CA LYS A 66 -0.27 -29.23 18.89
C LYS A 66 0.04 -28.72 17.49
N LEU A 67 1.00 -27.79 17.41
CA LEU A 67 1.68 -27.50 16.15
C LEU A 67 2.46 -28.77 15.77
N ASN A 68 1.82 -29.64 15.01
CA ASN A 68 2.53 -30.76 14.42
C ASN A 68 3.51 -30.21 13.36
N PRO A 69 4.66 -30.88 13.14
CA PRO A 69 5.49 -30.58 12.00
C PRO A 69 4.64 -30.47 10.74
N PRO A 70 4.82 -29.41 9.93
CA PRO A 70 6.01 -28.55 9.88
C PRO A 70 5.81 -27.15 10.54
N ASN A 71 4.75 -26.94 11.31
CA ASN A 71 4.43 -25.59 11.83
C ASN A 71 5.27 -25.19 13.05
N ASP A 72 5.90 -26.16 13.73
CA ASP A 72 6.81 -25.94 14.86
C ASP A 72 8.07 -25.17 14.45
N GLY A 73 8.65 -25.49 13.28
CA GLY A 73 9.80 -24.78 12.73
C GLY A 73 9.49 -23.32 12.38
N LEU A 74 8.28 -23.06 11.86
CA LEU A 74 7.82 -21.70 11.59
C LEU A 74 7.66 -20.85 12.84
N ARG A 75 7.33 -21.45 13.98
CA ARG A 75 7.24 -20.70 15.23
C ARG A 75 8.58 -20.08 15.61
N THR A 76 9.68 -20.81 15.41
CA THR A 76 11.04 -20.29 15.61
C THR A 76 11.32 -19.11 14.69
N TRP A 77 10.87 -19.17 13.42
CA TRP A 77 10.96 -18.04 12.49
C TRP A 77 10.12 -16.84 12.94
N VAL A 78 8.86 -17.06 13.36
CA VAL A 78 7.95 -16.03 13.88
C VAL A 78 8.58 -15.30 15.07
N ASP A 79 9.13 -16.05 16.02
CA ASP A 79 9.77 -15.48 17.21
C ASP A 79 11.05 -14.70 16.87
N ALA A 80 11.86 -15.22 15.93
CA ALA A 80 13.04 -14.52 15.43
C ALA A 80 12.68 -13.23 14.70
N ALA A 81 11.66 -13.26 13.83
CA ALA A 81 11.18 -12.09 13.10
C ALA A 81 10.64 -11.02 14.05
N ARG A 82 9.89 -11.42 15.09
CA ARG A 82 9.41 -10.50 16.14
C ARG A 82 10.56 -9.82 16.88
N ASP A 83 11.58 -10.57 17.28
CA ASP A 83 12.77 -10.02 17.95
C ASP A 83 13.59 -9.09 17.04
N ILE A 84 13.80 -9.47 15.78
CA ILE A 84 14.48 -8.61 14.80
C ILE A 84 13.70 -7.30 14.62
N ALA A 85 12.38 -7.37 14.48
CA ALA A 85 11.55 -6.18 14.29
C ALA A 85 11.71 -5.19 15.47
N ALA A 86 11.63 -5.69 16.70
CA ALA A 86 11.84 -4.89 17.90
C ALA A 86 13.25 -4.25 17.96
N LYS A 87 14.30 -5.01 17.61
CA LYS A 87 15.69 -4.53 17.63
C LYS A 87 16.04 -3.52 16.55
N ARG A 88 15.32 -3.56 15.43
CA ARG A 88 15.66 -2.82 14.20
C ARG A 88 14.63 -1.75 13.84
N ASP A 89 13.71 -1.42 14.74
CA ASP A 89 12.65 -0.43 14.51
C ASP A 89 11.88 -0.75 13.21
N ALA A 90 11.48 -2.01 13.09
CA ALA A 90 10.61 -2.51 12.03
C ALA A 90 9.27 -2.97 12.63
N VAL A 91 8.25 -3.07 11.79
CA VAL A 91 6.93 -3.57 12.21
C VAL A 91 6.92 -5.09 12.06
N PHE A 92 6.36 -5.78 13.05
CA PHE A 92 6.08 -7.22 12.94
C PHE A 92 4.59 -7.45 12.75
N VAL A 93 4.24 -8.29 11.78
CA VAL A 93 2.87 -8.76 11.53
C VAL A 93 2.80 -10.27 11.75
N ASP A 94 1.99 -10.66 12.73
CA ASP A 94 1.75 -12.04 13.11
C ASP A 94 0.50 -12.58 12.41
N LEU A 95 0.65 -12.98 11.14
CA LEU A 95 -0.38 -13.78 10.47
C LEU A 95 -0.41 -15.21 11.03
N PHE A 96 0.72 -15.72 11.52
CA PHE A 96 0.86 -17.12 11.91
C PHE A 96 -0.04 -17.48 13.09
N THR A 97 0.13 -16.78 14.21
CA THR A 97 -0.54 -17.07 15.48
C THR A 97 -2.05 -16.87 15.37
N GLU A 98 -2.46 -15.85 14.61
CA GLU A 98 -3.85 -15.46 14.40
C GLU A 98 -4.59 -16.37 13.41
N ALA A 99 -3.86 -17.03 12.50
CA ALA A 99 -4.42 -17.89 11.48
C ALA A 99 -4.28 -19.40 11.74
N VAL A 100 -3.70 -19.79 12.89
CA VAL A 100 -3.49 -21.19 13.26
C VAL A 100 -4.76 -22.04 13.31
N ASP A 101 -5.89 -21.43 13.64
CA ASP A 101 -7.19 -22.11 13.75
C ASP A 101 -8.05 -21.96 12.50
N TRP A 102 -7.52 -21.38 11.42
CA TRP A 102 -8.30 -21.25 10.20
C TRP A 102 -8.54 -22.66 9.61
N PRO A 103 -9.71 -22.92 9.00
CA PRO A 103 -9.92 -24.12 8.20
C PRO A 103 -8.96 -24.04 7.01
N MET A 104 -7.75 -24.52 7.22
CA MET A 104 -6.62 -24.29 6.35
C MET A 104 -6.64 -25.28 5.18
N ILE A 105 -5.94 -24.91 4.13
CA ILE A 105 -5.86 -25.61 2.86
C ILE A 105 -5.28 -27.02 3.07
N ASN A 106 -6.14 -28.05 3.08
CA ASN A 106 -5.76 -29.46 3.21
C ASN A 106 -5.10 -30.07 1.96
N ASN A 107 -4.68 -29.23 1.00
CA ASN A 107 -4.01 -29.67 -0.21
C ASN A 107 -2.63 -28.99 -0.37
N PRO A 108 -1.53 -29.77 -0.37
CA PRO A 108 -0.17 -29.24 -0.50
C PRO A 108 0.13 -28.56 -1.85
N LYS A 109 -0.82 -28.57 -2.80
CA LYS A 109 -0.70 -27.96 -4.13
C LYS A 109 -1.42 -26.63 -4.30
N THR A 110 -2.20 -26.16 -3.32
CA THR A 110 -3.03 -24.96 -3.50
C THR A 110 -2.43 -23.79 -2.75
N HIS A 111 -2.00 -22.79 -3.53
CA HIS A 111 -1.88 -21.40 -3.10
C HIS A 111 -3.19 -20.94 -2.45
N TYR A 112 -3.16 -19.88 -1.62
CA TYR A 112 -4.38 -19.33 -1.03
C TYR A 112 -5.40 -19.04 -2.13
N ASP A 113 -6.64 -19.51 -1.92
CA ASP A 113 -7.73 -19.04 -2.78
C ASP A 113 -7.97 -17.53 -2.51
N PRO A 114 -8.74 -16.84 -3.39
CA PRO A 114 -8.97 -15.41 -3.25
C PRO A 114 -9.57 -15.00 -1.89
N GLU A 115 -10.38 -15.85 -1.26
CA GLU A 115 -11.04 -15.56 0.02
C GLU A 115 -10.06 -15.66 1.19
N HIS A 116 -9.18 -16.67 1.18
CA HIS A 116 -8.09 -16.77 2.14
C HIS A 116 -7.09 -15.61 1.98
N HIS A 117 -6.80 -15.20 0.75
CA HIS A 117 -6.00 -14.00 0.49
C HIS A 117 -6.66 -12.75 1.08
N ARG A 118 -7.97 -12.54 0.86
CA ARG A 118 -8.72 -11.41 1.43
C ARG A 118 -8.64 -11.40 2.96
N ARG A 119 -8.88 -12.54 3.60
CA ARG A 119 -8.82 -12.66 5.07
C ARG A 119 -7.41 -12.39 5.62
N SER A 120 -6.38 -12.89 4.94
CA SER A 120 -4.98 -12.63 5.31
C SER A 120 -4.61 -11.14 5.19
N TRP A 121 -5.12 -10.48 4.14
CA TRP A 121 -4.95 -9.04 3.94
C TRP A 121 -5.63 -8.22 5.02
N GLU A 122 -6.85 -8.57 5.41
CA GLU A 122 -7.56 -7.87 6.50
C GLU A 122 -6.82 -7.99 7.83
N LEU A 123 -6.27 -9.16 8.13
CA LEU A 123 -5.47 -9.39 9.32
C LEU A 123 -4.17 -8.57 9.28
N PHE A 124 -3.48 -8.58 8.13
CA PHE A 124 -2.31 -7.74 7.90
C PHE A 124 -2.64 -6.26 8.12
N ALA A 125 -3.70 -5.75 7.50
CA ALA A 125 -4.08 -4.34 7.56
C ALA A 125 -4.47 -3.88 8.98
N ARG A 126 -5.00 -4.76 9.83
CA ARG A 126 -5.32 -4.44 11.24
C ARG A 126 -4.07 -4.29 12.11
N GLN A 127 -3.03 -5.09 11.83
CA GLN A 127 -1.78 -5.09 12.61
C GLN A 127 -0.80 -4.05 12.12
N VAL A 128 -0.80 -3.78 10.81
CA VAL A 128 -0.05 -2.65 10.27
C VAL A 128 -0.83 -1.39 10.58
N HIS A 129 -0.51 -0.81 11.74
CA HIS A 129 -0.84 0.58 12.05
C HIS A 129 -0.02 1.46 11.12
N PHE A 130 -0.42 1.55 9.85
CA PHE A 130 -0.11 2.72 9.07
C PHE A 130 -0.77 3.87 9.83
N ASP A 131 0.03 4.73 10.47
CA ASP A 131 -0.49 6.00 10.95
C ASP A 131 -1.31 6.58 9.81
N PRO A 132 -2.64 6.74 9.96
CA PRO A 132 -3.44 7.27 8.89
C PRO A 132 -2.77 8.58 8.51
N ALA A 133 -2.34 8.69 7.26
CA ALA A 133 -1.65 9.87 6.78
C ALA A 133 -2.46 11.07 7.28
N PRO A 134 -1.83 12.06 7.95
CA PRO A 134 -2.57 13.20 8.46
C PRO A 134 -3.37 13.73 7.27
N GLY A 135 -4.69 13.67 7.38
CA GLY A 135 -5.58 14.03 6.30
C GLY A 135 -5.28 15.45 5.83
N SER A 136 -5.86 15.83 4.72
CA SER A 136 -5.77 17.22 4.28
C SER A 136 -6.79 18.08 5.00
N SER A 137 -6.40 19.31 5.34
CA SER A 137 -7.35 20.30 5.81
C SER A 137 -7.04 21.67 5.26
N VAL A 138 -8.10 22.42 4.94
CA VAL A 138 -8.02 23.79 4.47
C VAL A 138 -9.04 24.65 5.20
N GLU A 139 -8.61 25.82 5.66
CA GLU A 139 -9.45 26.87 6.20
C GLU A 139 -9.33 28.10 5.33
N VAL A 140 -10.45 28.55 4.74
CA VAL A 140 -10.51 29.72 3.87
C VAL A 140 -11.44 30.77 4.48
N ASP A 141 -10.98 32.01 4.53
CA ASP A 141 -11.81 33.15 4.94
C ASP A 141 -12.35 33.87 3.70
N ALA A 142 -13.68 33.95 3.58
CA ALA A 142 -14.33 34.68 2.51
C ALA A 142 -14.08 36.19 2.57
N LYS A 143 -13.54 36.72 3.68
CA LYS A 143 -13.13 38.13 3.82
C LYS A 143 -11.70 38.40 3.34
N GLY A 144 -10.99 37.40 2.82
CA GLY A 144 -9.69 37.56 2.16
C GLY A 144 -8.47 37.34 3.05
N ALA A 145 -8.62 36.76 4.25
CA ALA A 145 -7.46 36.33 5.02
C ALA A 145 -6.72 35.18 4.31
N PRO A 146 -5.38 35.07 4.46
CA PRO A 146 -4.61 33.98 3.88
C PRO A 146 -5.13 32.60 4.33
N PRO A 147 -5.29 31.62 3.42
CA PRO A 147 -5.74 30.28 3.79
C PRO A 147 -4.76 29.57 4.72
N LYS A 148 -5.30 28.79 5.67
CA LYS A 148 -4.49 27.85 6.46
C LYS A 148 -4.63 26.46 5.86
N CYS A 149 -3.51 25.84 5.52
CA CYS A 149 -3.51 24.55 4.84
C CYS A 149 -2.63 23.53 5.55
N LEU A 150 -3.08 22.27 5.60
CA LEU A 150 -2.32 21.11 6.03
C LEU A 150 -2.45 20.05 4.94
N GLY A 151 -1.34 19.61 4.36
CA GLY A 151 -1.32 18.55 3.34
C GLY A 151 -2.01 18.91 2.01
N VAL A 152 -2.32 20.19 1.79
CA VAL A 152 -3.00 20.71 0.59
C VAL A 152 -2.50 22.13 0.30
N THR A 153 -2.65 22.58 -0.94
CA THR A 153 -2.38 23.97 -1.34
C THR A 153 -3.63 24.58 -1.97
N VAL A 154 -3.88 25.87 -1.70
CA VAL A 154 -4.94 26.65 -2.33
C VAL A 154 -4.34 27.52 -3.44
N SER A 155 -4.94 27.48 -4.64
CA SER A 155 -4.65 28.41 -5.74
C SER A 155 -5.92 29.11 -6.23
N ASP A 156 -5.75 30.20 -6.98
CA ASP A 156 -6.84 30.90 -7.69
C ASP A 156 -8.00 31.35 -6.80
N LEU A 157 -7.70 31.75 -5.56
CA LEU A 157 -8.70 32.22 -4.60
C LEU A 157 -9.33 33.54 -5.06
N LYS A 158 -10.67 33.56 -5.13
CA LYS A 158 -11.49 34.72 -5.48
C LYS A 158 -12.67 34.83 -4.52
N THR A 159 -13.02 36.06 -4.17
CA THR A 159 -14.08 36.40 -3.20
C THR A 159 -15.22 37.26 -3.79
N ASP A 160 -15.17 37.57 -5.09
CA ASP A 160 -16.14 38.44 -5.75
C ASP A 160 -17.42 37.68 -6.12
N GLY A 161 -18.55 38.04 -5.50
CA GLY A 161 -19.86 37.41 -5.77
C GLY A 161 -20.00 35.97 -5.24
N GLY A 162 -19.09 35.55 -4.37
CA GLY A 162 -19.00 34.20 -3.79
C GLY A 162 -17.54 33.83 -3.53
N LEU A 163 -17.29 32.62 -3.04
CA LEU A 163 -15.94 32.12 -2.80
C LEU A 163 -15.58 31.05 -3.85
N SER A 164 -14.43 31.16 -4.50
CA SER A 164 -13.94 30.10 -5.39
C SER A 164 -12.43 29.94 -5.30
N PHE A 165 -11.94 28.71 -5.37
CA PHE A 165 -10.51 28.39 -5.34
C PHE A 165 -10.27 26.97 -5.85
N THR A 166 -9.01 26.62 -6.08
CA THR A 166 -8.60 25.25 -6.44
C THR A 166 -7.76 24.66 -5.32
N LEU A 167 -8.08 23.44 -4.91
CA LEU A 167 -7.25 22.64 -4.02
C LEU A 167 -6.30 21.77 -4.84
N GLN A 168 -5.00 21.89 -4.55
CA GLN A 168 -3.94 21.09 -5.16
C GLN A 168 -3.31 20.18 -4.11
N ASN A 169 -2.81 19.01 -4.55
CA ASN A 169 -2.10 18.05 -3.70
C ASN A 169 -2.88 17.55 -2.48
N ALA A 170 -4.22 17.68 -2.46
CA ALA A 170 -5.03 17.13 -1.38
C ALA A 170 -4.72 15.64 -1.23
N ALA A 171 -4.28 15.22 -0.05
CA ALA A 171 -3.83 13.87 0.24
C ALA A 171 -4.84 12.84 -0.29
N GLY A 172 -4.36 11.88 -1.11
CA GLY A 172 -5.20 10.80 -1.64
C GLY A 172 -5.57 9.74 -0.60
N VAL A 173 -5.12 9.89 0.66
CA VAL A 173 -5.38 9.00 1.78
C VAL A 173 -5.68 9.85 3.01
N GLY A 174 -6.78 9.56 3.71
CA GLY A 174 -7.25 10.31 4.88
C GLY A 174 -8.42 11.27 4.60
N PRO A 175 -8.95 11.94 5.62
CA PRO A 175 -10.01 12.93 5.47
C PRO A 175 -9.53 14.18 4.71
N LEU A 176 -10.37 14.80 3.89
CA LEU A 176 -10.15 16.14 3.31
C LEU A 176 -11.16 17.11 3.92
N ILE A 177 -10.74 17.88 4.91
CA ILE A 177 -11.65 18.78 5.63
C ILE A 177 -11.57 20.20 5.06
N LEU A 178 -12.69 20.72 4.58
CA LEU A 178 -12.86 22.12 4.18
C LEU A 178 -13.59 22.91 5.27
N LYS A 179 -12.96 23.95 5.80
CA LYS A 179 -13.57 24.96 6.67
C LYS A 179 -13.65 26.29 5.94
N VAL A 180 -14.80 26.95 6.01
CA VAL A 180 -14.99 28.27 5.41
C VAL A 180 -15.61 29.22 6.41
N THR A 181 -14.93 30.34 6.65
CA THR A 181 -15.38 31.41 7.54
C THR A 181 -15.67 32.68 6.76
N GLY A 182 -16.31 33.66 7.41
CA GLY A 182 -16.50 34.99 6.84
C GLY A 182 -17.61 35.11 5.78
N LEU A 183 -18.32 34.02 5.46
CA LEU A 183 -19.52 34.04 4.63
C LEU A 183 -20.66 34.79 5.33
N SER A 184 -21.57 35.37 4.54
CA SER A 184 -22.82 35.93 5.07
C SER A 184 -23.75 34.82 5.57
N ASP A 185 -24.63 35.16 6.51
CA ASP A 185 -25.66 34.25 6.99
C ASP A 185 -26.56 33.76 5.84
N GLY A 186 -27.13 32.56 6.02
CA GLY A 186 -27.98 31.90 5.04
C GLY A 186 -27.40 30.60 4.50
N GLU A 187 -28.13 30.00 3.56
CA GLU A 187 -27.78 28.75 2.90
C GLU A 187 -26.88 29.03 1.68
N HIS A 188 -25.80 28.29 1.57
CA HIS A 188 -24.82 28.36 0.48
C HIS A 188 -24.80 27.05 -0.28
N ARG A 189 -24.62 27.14 -1.59
CA ARG A 189 -24.38 26.01 -2.47
C ARG A 189 -22.88 25.77 -2.59
N LEU A 190 -22.42 24.62 -2.14
CA LEU A 190 -21.05 24.13 -2.30
C LEU A 190 -20.97 23.24 -3.55
N THR A 191 -20.18 23.66 -4.53
CA THR A 191 -19.88 22.94 -5.76
C THR A 191 -18.43 22.47 -5.73
N VAL A 192 -18.22 21.21 -6.10
CA VAL A 192 -16.89 20.60 -6.28
C VAL A 192 -16.76 20.13 -7.72
N GLY A 193 -15.80 20.69 -8.45
CA GLY A 193 -15.73 20.60 -9.91
C GLY A 193 -16.99 21.22 -10.54
N GLU A 194 -17.74 20.41 -11.29
CA GLU A 194 -18.97 20.83 -11.95
C GLU A 194 -20.25 20.41 -11.21
N LYS A 195 -20.11 19.65 -10.12
CA LYS A 195 -21.24 19.05 -9.40
C LYS A 195 -21.53 19.78 -8.10
N VAL A 196 -22.81 20.02 -7.85
CA VAL A 196 -23.26 20.46 -6.52
C VAL A 196 -22.99 19.31 -5.56
N PHE A 197 -22.16 19.57 -4.55
CA PHE A 197 -21.80 18.59 -3.54
C PHE A 197 -22.78 18.64 -2.36
N ALA A 198 -23.07 19.84 -1.87
CA ALA A 198 -23.99 20.03 -0.75
C ALA A 198 -24.59 21.45 -0.73
N HIS A 199 -25.70 21.59 -0.01
CA HIS A 199 -26.19 22.88 0.46
C HIS A 199 -25.99 22.98 1.96
N LYS A 200 -25.37 24.06 2.42
CA LYS A 200 -24.92 24.22 3.80
C LYS A 200 -25.01 25.66 4.24
N THR A 201 -25.34 25.86 5.50
CA THR A 201 -25.30 27.18 6.12
C THR A 201 -23.85 27.66 6.32
N ALA A 202 -23.66 28.97 6.49
CA ALA A 202 -22.36 29.53 6.82
C ALA A 202 -21.76 28.93 8.11
N GLY A 203 -22.61 28.68 9.12
CA GLY A 203 -22.19 28.04 10.38
C GLY A 203 -21.68 26.61 10.17
N GLU A 204 -22.39 25.79 9.40
CA GLU A 204 -21.93 24.42 9.09
C GLU A 204 -20.61 24.42 8.32
N LEU A 205 -20.46 25.31 7.33
CA LEU A 205 -19.20 25.46 6.58
C LEU A 205 -18.03 25.89 7.48
N ALA A 206 -18.28 26.70 8.51
CA ALA A 206 -17.26 27.11 9.47
C ALA A 206 -16.82 25.95 10.40
N THR A 207 -17.70 25.00 10.71
CA THR A 207 -17.34 23.82 11.52
C THR A 207 -16.44 22.83 10.79
N GLY A 208 -16.58 22.75 9.47
CA GLY A 208 -15.80 21.88 8.60
C GLY A 208 -16.64 20.79 7.94
N ILE A 209 -16.35 20.53 6.67
CA ILE A 209 -17.02 19.52 5.86
C ILE A 209 -15.98 18.56 5.30
N ASP A 210 -16.28 17.26 5.38
CA ASP A 210 -15.47 16.22 4.77
C ASP A 210 -15.76 16.11 3.26
N LEU A 211 -14.75 16.38 2.46
CA LEU A 211 -14.74 16.28 1.00
C LEU A 211 -14.02 15.01 0.51
N SER A 212 -13.70 14.04 1.38
CA SER A 212 -12.98 12.84 0.96
C SER A 212 -13.71 12.03 -0.11
N ALA A 213 -15.03 12.05 -0.13
CA ALA A 213 -15.81 11.44 -1.21
C ALA A 213 -15.58 12.11 -2.58
N CYS A 214 -15.09 13.35 -2.62
CA CYS A 214 -14.74 14.08 -3.84
C CYS A 214 -13.32 13.77 -4.34
N LEU A 215 -12.46 13.19 -3.50
CA LEU A 215 -11.15 12.74 -3.93
C LEU A 215 -11.36 11.54 -4.86
N GLN A 216 -11.44 11.83 -6.16
CA GLN A 216 -11.43 10.82 -7.21
C GLN A 216 -10.03 10.19 -7.29
N THR A 217 -9.66 9.38 -6.31
CA THR A 217 -8.55 8.46 -6.51
C THR A 217 -9.06 7.34 -7.40
N GLN A 218 -8.40 7.09 -8.54
CA GLN A 218 -8.77 5.98 -9.43
C GLN A 218 -8.50 4.60 -8.80
N VAL A 219 -8.08 4.55 -7.54
CA VAL A 219 -7.73 3.32 -6.80
C VAL A 219 -8.87 2.30 -6.75
N GLY A 220 -10.14 2.74 -6.87
CA GLY A 220 -11.31 1.86 -7.00
C GLY A 220 -11.76 1.55 -8.43
N ALA A 221 -11.20 2.25 -9.44
CA ALA A 221 -11.62 2.16 -10.84
C ALA A 221 -11.12 0.87 -11.50
N LYS A 222 -11.83 0.42 -12.54
CA LYS A 222 -11.49 -0.80 -13.29
C LYS A 222 -10.10 -0.68 -13.91
N GLU A 223 -9.80 0.48 -14.46
CA GLU A 223 -8.56 0.83 -15.13
C GLU A 223 -7.35 0.68 -14.19
N PHE A 224 -7.50 1.06 -12.92
CA PHE A 224 -6.44 0.90 -11.93
C PHE A 224 -6.17 -0.57 -11.61
N LYS A 225 -7.23 -1.38 -11.49
CA LYS A 225 -7.08 -2.83 -11.27
C LYS A 225 -6.39 -3.50 -12.47
N GLU A 226 -6.77 -3.13 -13.68
CA GLU A 226 -6.14 -3.62 -14.91
C GLU A 226 -4.66 -3.22 -14.97
N GLU A 227 -4.34 -2.00 -14.56
CA GLU A 227 -2.97 -1.51 -14.48
C GLU A 227 -2.15 -2.28 -13.43
N LEU A 228 -2.70 -2.55 -12.24
CA LEU A 228 -2.05 -3.41 -11.23
C LEU A 228 -1.78 -4.83 -11.75
N LEU A 229 -2.74 -5.42 -12.48
CA LEU A 229 -2.55 -6.74 -13.11
C LEU A 229 -1.46 -6.71 -14.18
N ARG A 230 -1.38 -5.63 -14.96
CA ARG A 230 -0.30 -5.42 -15.94
C ARG A 230 1.06 -5.35 -15.26
N GLY A 231 1.16 -4.60 -14.17
CA GLY A 231 2.35 -4.52 -13.34
C GLY A 231 2.80 -5.87 -12.78
N HIS A 232 1.87 -6.63 -12.22
CA HIS A 232 2.15 -7.98 -11.72
C HIS A 232 2.77 -8.88 -12.80
N LYS A 233 2.21 -8.87 -14.02
CA LYS A 233 2.76 -9.61 -15.16
C LYS A 233 4.15 -9.13 -15.55
N ALA A 234 4.39 -7.82 -15.55
CA ALA A 234 5.70 -7.25 -15.88
C ALA A 234 6.78 -7.66 -14.87
N VAL A 235 6.45 -7.65 -13.57
CA VAL A 235 7.35 -8.10 -12.51
C VAL A 235 7.61 -9.61 -12.59
N ALA A 236 6.59 -10.42 -12.87
CA ALA A 236 6.75 -11.86 -13.07
C ALA A 236 7.71 -12.17 -14.23
N ALA A 237 7.51 -11.52 -15.39
CA ALA A 237 8.39 -11.68 -16.54
C ALA A 237 9.85 -11.27 -16.23
N LEU A 238 10.05 -10.17 -15.49
CA LEU A 238 11.38 -9.76 -15.03
C LEU A 238 12.03 -10.84 -14.14
N ALA A 239 11.28 -11.42 -13.20
CA ALA A 239 11.77 -12.48 -12.33
C ALA A 239 12.13 -13.76 -13.11
N ASP A 240 11.33 -14.13 -14.11
CA ASP A 240 11.59 -15.27 -14.99
C ASP A 240 12.91 -15.08 -15.76
N ILE A 241 13.12 -13.90 -16.36
CA ILE A 241 14.37 -13.58 -17.07
C ILE A 241 15.57 -13.61 -16.13
N GLN A 242 15.44 -13.05 -14.92
CA GLN A 242 16.53 -13.02 -13.95
C GLN A 242 16.90 -14.42 -13.44
N SER A 243 15.91 -15.27 -13.19
CA SER A 243 16.10 -16.62 -12.68
C SER A 243 16.53 -17.63 -13.75
N PHE A 244 16.31 -17.33 -15.03
CA PHE A 244 16.68 -18.24 -16.12
C PHE A 244 18.20 -18.42 -16.24
N ALA A 245 18.66 -19.63 -15.95
CA ALA A 245 20.03 -20.06 -16.22
C ALA A 245 20.05 -20.90 -17.50
N LEU A 246 20.83 -20.48 -18.49
CA LEU A 246 21.02 -21.28 -19.70
C LEU A 246 21.67 -22.62 -19.30
N PRO A 247 21.09 -23.77 -19.69
CA PRO A 247 21.72 -25.05 -19.41
C PRO A 247 23.12 -25.10 -20.02
N ALA A 248 24.08 -25.65 -19.28
CA ALA A 248 25.50 -25.64 -19.66
C ALA A 248 25.82 -26.30 -21.01
N TRP A 249 24.92 -27.15 -21.52
CA TRP A 249 25.06 -27.85 -22.79
C TRP A 249 24.50 -27.06 -23.99
N VAL A 250 23.74 -25.99 -23.76
CA VAL A 250 23.21 -25.13 -24.83
C VAL A 250 24.26 -24.08 -25.20
N LYS A 251 24.67 -24.06 -26.47
CA LYS A 251 25.58 -23.04 -27.02
C LYS A 251 24.80 -22.10 -27.92
N VAL A 252 24.46 -20.92 -27.40
CA VAL A 252 23.89 -19.81 -28.16
C VAL A 252 24.87 -18.65 -28.08
N SER A 253 25.43 -18.25 -29.22
CA SER A 253 26.55 -17.30 -29.31
C SER A 253 26.20 -15.88 -28.84
N ASP A 254 24.93 -15.51 -28.90
CA ASP A 254 24.41 -14.18 -28.57
C ASP A 254 23.47 -14.17 -27.36
N PHE A 255 23.35 -15.29 -26.63
CA PHE A 255 22.42 -15.43 -25.51
C PHE A 255 22.60 -14.34 -24.45
N GLY A 256 23.83 -13.98 -24.12
CA GLY A 256 24.10 -12.89 -23.17
C GLY A 256 23.55 -11.54 -23.63
N GLN A 257 23.65 -11.24 -24.93
CA GLN A 257 23.13 -10.00 -25.51
C GLN A 257 21.60 -10.03 -25.58
N GLN A 258 21.01 -11.14 -26.03
CA GLN A 258 19.56 -11.34 -26.06
C GLN A 258 18.96 -11.20 -24.65
N LYS A 259 19.52 -11.93 -23.66
CA LYS A 259 19.09 -11.86 -22.27
C LYS A 259 19.21 -10.45 -21.69
N GLN A 260 20.28 -9.73 -22.00
CA GLN A 260 20.45 -8.35 -21.54
C GLN A 260 19.41 -7.41 -22.16
N ALA A 261 19.09 -7.58 -23.45
CA ALA A 261 18.05 -6.81 -24.13
C ALA A 261 16.65 -7.10 -23.57
N GLU A 262 16.33 -8.38 -23.35
CA GLU A 262 15.08 -8.81 -22.70
C GLU A 262 14.96 -8.25 -21.28
N LEU A 263 16.05 -8.33 -20.50
CA LEU A 263 16.12 -7.77 -19.15
C LEU A 263 15.85 -6.26 -19.19
N GLN A 264 16.48 -5.53 -20.11
CA GLN A 264 16.28 -4.08 -20.23
C GLN A 264 14.83 -3.75 -20.61
N ALA A 265 14.24 -4.47 -21.57
CA ALA A 265 12.85 -4.27 -21.96
C ALA A 265 11.87 -4.55 -20.80
N ALA A 266 12.09 -5.62 -20.03
CA ALA A 266 11.30 -5.93 -18.86
C ALA A 266 11.42 -4.84 -17.78
N LEU A 267 12.64 -4.34 -17.54
CA LEU A 267 12.88 -3.22 -16.62
C LEU A 267 12.14 -1.96 -17.04
N ASP A 268 12.14 -1.62 -18.31
CA ASP A 268 11.47 -0.41 -18.80
C ASP A 268 9.94 -0.56 -18.76
N SER A 269 9.41 -1.77 -18.98
CA SER A 269 7.99 -2.09 -18.76
C SER A 269 7.57 -1.87 -17.30
N VAL A 270 8.39 -2.33 -16.35
CA VAL A 270 8.16 -2.15 -14.92
C VAL A 270 8.23 -0.67 -14.52
N LYS A 271 9.21 0.09 -15.02
CA LYS A 271 9.27 1.56 -14.78
C LYS A 271 8.06 2.29 -15.33
N SER A 272 7.61 1.92 -16.53
CA SER A 272 6.42 2.50 -17.15
C SER A 272 5.17 2.22 -16.33
N HIS A 273 5.04 1.01 -15.78
CA HIS A 273 3.98 0.67 -14.81
C HIS A 273 4.05 1.52 -13.55
N ASP A 274 5.22 1.63 -12.91
CA ASP A 274 5.38 2.43 -11.69
C ASP A 274 4.96 3.90 -11.93
N GLU A 275 5.32 4.48 -13.08
CA GLU A 275 4.93 5.84 -13.45
C GLU A 275 3.41 5.96 -13.71
N ALA A 276 2.81 5.00 -14.41
CA ALA A 276 1.36 4.98 -14.65
C ALA A 276 0.58 4.89 -13.33
N VAL A 277 0.98 4.00 -12.42
CA VAL A 277 0.37 3.89 -11.08
C VAL A 277 0.51 5.20 -10.32
N ARG A 278 1.71 5.81 -10.32
CA ARG A 278 1.93 7.12 -9.67
C ARG A 278 0.98 8.18 -10.21
N GLN A 279 0.80 8.27 -11.51
CA GLN A 279 -0.12 9.22 -12.13
C GLN A 279 -1.58 8.94 -11.75
N MET A 280 -2.00 7.67 -11.71
CA MET A 280 -3.36 7.27 -11.33
C MET A 280 -3.70 7.53 -9.86
N VAL A 281 -2.72 7.41 -8.96
CA VAL A 281 -2.89 7.69 -7.52
C VAL A 281 -2.60 9.14 -7.15
N THR A 282 -2.04 9.93 -8.07
CA THR A 282 -1.81 11.36 -7.85
C THR A 282 -3.17 12.06 -7.78
N PRO A 283 -3.48 12.72 -6.65
CA PRO A 283 -4.75 13.42 -6.49
C PRO A 283 -4.91 14.52 -7.55
N LYS A 284 -6.06 14.51 -8.24
CA LYS A 284 -6.39 15.58 -9.20
C LYS A 284 -6.77 16.86 -8.44
N PRO A 285 -6.47 18.04 -9.00
CA PRO A 285 -6.93 19.30 -8.42
C PRO A 285 -8.46 19.33 -8.29
N LEU A 286 -8.95 19.88 -7.18
CA LEU A 286 -10.38 20.03 -6.92
C LEU A 286 -10.76 21.52 -6.99
N ALA A 287 -11.54 21.89 -8.00
CA ALA A 287 -12.14 23.23 -8.06
C ALA A 287 -13.29 23.32 -7.06
N ILE A 288 -13.25 24.32 -6.18
CA ILE A 288 -14.28 24.57 -5.16
C ILE A 288 -14.96 25.90 -5.48
N ARG A 289 -16.30 25.90 -5.40
CA ARG A 289 -17.10 27.12 -5.50
C ARG A 289 -18.21 27.13 -4.47
N ILE A 290 -18.34 28.23 -3.76
CA ILE A 290 -19.39 28.46 -2.77
C ILE A 290 -20.12 29.74 -3.14
N THR A 291 -21.41 29.61 -3.41
CA THR A 291 -22.27 30.74 -3.77
C THR A 291 -23.49 30.77 -2.88
N PRO A 292 -24.01 31.96 -2.52
CA PRO A 292 -25.31 32.07 -1.87
C PRO A 292 -26.37 31.31 -2.69
N LYS A 293 -27.27 30.59 -2.02
CA LYS A 293 -28.42 30.01 -2.69
C LYS A 293 -29.35 31.16 -3.09
N ALA A 294 -29.70 31.25 -4.39
CA ALA A 294 -30.70 32.21 -4.84
C ALA A 294 -32.01 31.92 -4.10
N GLN A 295 -32.60 32.97 -3.52
CA GLN A 295 -33.93 32.92 -2.89
C GLN A 295 -35.01 32.68 -3.95
#